data_AF-A0A357BSH3-F1
#
_entry.id   AF-A0A357BSH3-F1
#
_cell.length_a   1.000
_cell.length_b   1.000
_cell.length_c   1.000
_cell.angle_alpha   90.00
_cell.angle_beta   90.00
_cell.angle_gamma   90.00
#
_symmetry.space_group_name_H-M   'P 1'
#
loop_
_entity.id
_entity.type
_entity.pdbx_description
1 polymer ?
#
loop_
_entity_poly.entity_id
_entity_poly.type
_entity_poly.pdbx_seq_one_letter_code
_entity_poly.pdbx_strand_id
1 'polypeptide(L)'
;MKEERFYRLWIEYLKRSEDYKEFCEIIRKKRKNPSLPIPDKFKHSGTRYPANGYRFGDIFDKRWTFKEWWKYHKKKAAFHNGYPVEYYCARRILQIKGEFIPNDIVEDYAEYFQRDMDICIQQFKFYNKRKEPTLSEFKECFLYHLKQGHLSQYITIRIDPRRETTEDILKQVKKIIREKRKEPQVRKREYDFIAHLKPSTRLRLDELEKYLKVYDLKEKELKPKEVIKSINPNDDTNNEAVQRAYRDFYDKAKKIIWFTERGIFPGPYDKIPLKKLFSPRANELKPQKAER
;
A
#
# COMPACT_ATOMS: atom_id res chain seq x y z
N MET A 1 18.56 -16.00 0.00
CA MET A 1 19.03 -16.00 -1.41
C MET A 1 17.92 -15.79 -2.43
N LYS A 2 16.80 -16.56 -2.43
CA LYS A 2 15.72 -16.39 -3.41
C LYS A 2 15.09 -14.99 -3.42
N GLU A 3 14.89 -14.40 -2.24
CA GLU A 3 14.33 -13.05 -2.09
C GLU A 3 15.27 -11.97 -2.64
N GLU A 4 16.56 -12.05 -2.35
CA GLU A 4 17.56 -11.10 -2.87
C GLU A 4 17.60 -11.07 -4.40
N ARG A 5 17.58 -12.24 -5.06
CA ARG A 5 17.51 -12.32 -6.53
C ARG A 5 16.25 -11.65 -7.07
N PHE A 6 15.13 -11.84 -6.39
CA PHE A 6 13.86 -11.22 -6.78
C PHE A 6 13.97 -9.69 -6.74
N TYR A 7 14.47 -9.12 -5.63
CA TYR A 7 14.70 -7.67 -5.52
C TYR A 7 15.73 -7.14 -6.52
N ARG A 8 16.74 -7.95 -6.89
CA ARG A 8 17.72 -7.58 -7.91
C ARG A 8 17.08 -7.34 -9.26
N LEU A 9 16.31 -8.31 -9.75
CA LEU A 9 15.59 -8.20 -11.03
C LEU A 9 14.70 -6.95 -11.05
N TRP A 10 14.08 -6.64 -9.92
CA TRP A 10 13.23 -5.46 -9.80
C TRP A 10 13.98 -4.15 -9.83
N ILE A 11 15.10 -4.04 -9.12
CA ILE A 11 15.93 -2.84 -9.18
C ILE A 11 16.47 -2.65 -10.58
N GLU A 12 16.88 -3.72 -11.25
CA GLU A 12 17.32 -3.67 -12.64
C GLU A 12 16.19 -3.19 -13.56
N TYR A 13 14.96 -3.64 -13.35
CA TYR A 13 13.80 -3.17 -14.10
C TYR A 13 13.48 -1.70 -13.82
N LEU A 14 13.35 -1.31 -12.55
CA LEU A 14 13.06 0.07 -12.16
C LEU A 14 14.12 1.04 -12.68
N LYS A 15 15.38 0.61 -12.76
CA LYS A 15 16.47 1.39 -13.35
C LYS A 15 16.31 1.69 -14.85
N ARG A 16 15.50 0.90 -15.57
CA ARG A 16 15.20 1.10 -16.99
C ARG A 16 13.97 1.99 -17.22
N SER A 17 13.13 2.19 -16.21
CA SER A 17 11.93 3.04 -16.31
C SER A 17 12.31 4.51 -16.16
N GLU A 18 12.26 5.27 -17.26
CA GLU A 18 12.54 6.71 -17.25
C GLU A 18 11.52 7.49 -16.41
N ASP A 19 10.24 7.10 -16.42
CA ASP A 19 9.23 7.69 -15.55
C ASP A 19 9.55 7.47 -14.07
N TYR A 20 10.02 6.27 -13.71
CA TYR A 20 10.41 5.98 -12.32
C TYR A 20 11.67 6.74 -11.90
N LYS A 21 12.63 6.90 -12.81
CA LYS A 21 13.82 7.73 -12.59
C LYS A 21 13.46 9.20 -12.37
N GLU A 22 12.61 9.77 -13.23
CA GLU A 22 12.10 11.13 -13.08
C GLU A 22 11.37 11.29 -11.73
N PHE A 23 10.52 10.32 -11.37
CA PHE A 23 9.85 10.30 -10.07
C PHE A 23 10.86 10.34 -8.91
N CYS A 24 11.92 9.52 -8.95
CA CYS A 24 12.95 9.50 -7.91
C CYS A 24 13.69 10.85 -7.80
N GLU A 25 13.98 11.51 -8.92
CA GLU A 25 14.58 12.86 -8.92
C GLU A 25 13.65 13.90 -8.28
N ILE A 26 12.36 13.86 -8.60
CA ILE A 26 11.36 14.75 -8.01
C ILE A 26 11.30 14.55 -6.50
N ILE A 27 11.25 13.29 -6.04
CA ILE A 27 11.25 12.99 -4.60
C ILE A 27 12.53 13.51 -3.93
N ARG A 28 13.69 13.35 -4.57
CA ARG A 28 14.96 13.86 -4.05
C ARG A 28 14.96 15.39 -3.93
N LYS A 29 14.45 16.10 -4.94
CA LYS A 29 14.28 17.56 -4.90
C LYS A 29 13.27 17.97 -3.82
N LYS A 30 12.14 17.26 -3.70
CA LYS A 30 11.10 17.53 -2.71
C LYS A 30 11.56 17.32 -1.27
N ARG A 31 12.47 16.37 -1.01
CA ARG A 31 13.12 16.21 0.31
C ARG A 31 13.92 17.45 0.72
N LYS A 32 14.53 18.14 -0.25
CA LYS A 32 15.25 19.40 -0.03
C LYS A 32 14.31 20.61 0.02
N ASN A 33 13.24 20.58 -0.78
CA ASN A 33 12.23 21.61 -0.85
C ASN A 33 10.81 21.02 -0.76
N PRO A 34 10.24 20.90 0.45
CA PRO A 34 8.93 20.26 0.66
C PRO A 34 7.78 20.91 -0.12
N SER A 35 7.87 22.21 -0.45
CA SER A 35 6.83 22.94 -1.18
C SER A 35 6.78 22.61 -2.68
N LEU A 36 7.82 21.96 -3.23
CA LEU A 36 7.87 21.58 -4.64
C LEU A 36 6.64 20.72 -5.03
N PRO A 37 5.83 21.13 -6.01
CA PRO A 37 4.68 20.34 -6.44
C PRO A 37 5.14 19.05 -7.11
N ILE A 38 4.38 17.97 -6.90
CA ILE A 38 4.56 16.71 -7.65
C ILE A 38 3.79 16.85 -8.97
N PRO A 39 4.37 16.55 -10.14
CA PRO A 39 3.66 16.56 -11.41
C PRO A 39 2.41 15.66 -11.40
N ASP A 40 1.36 16.06 -12.12
CA ASP A 40 0.07 15.35 -12.11
C ASP A 40 0.18 13.88 -12.54
N LYS A 41 1.09 13.57 -13.47
CA LYS A 41 1.38 12.19 -13.90
C LYS A 41 1.92 11.28 -12.79
N PHE A 42 2.32 11.84 -11.65
CA PHE A 42 2.75 11.07 -10.47
C PHE A 42 1.77 11.17 -9.29
N LYS A 43 0.64 11.90 -9.45
CA LYS A 43 -0.39 12.05 -8.41
C LYS A 43 -1.39 10.89 -8.37
N HIS A 44 -1.12 9.80 -9.08
CA HIS A 44 -2.06 8.68 -9.20
C HIS A 44 -2.42 8.08 -7.84
N SER A 45 -3.73 7.92 -7.60
CA SER A 45 -4.36 7.08 -6.57
C SER A 45 -4.55 7.60 -5.13
N GLY A 46 -4.51 8.92 -4.86
CA GLY A 46 -4.91 9.46 -3.54
C GLY A 46 -4.05 8.98 -2.35
N THR A 47 -3.05 8.15 -2.60
CA THR A 47 -2.10 7.69 -1.62
C THR A 47 -1.13 8.82 -1.33
N ARG A 48 -1.14 9.31 -0.09
CA ARG A 48 -0.15 10.28 0.42
C ARG A 48 1.24 9.70 0.21
N TYR A 49 1.95 10.20 -0.79
CA TYR A 49 3.28 9.76 -1.26
C TYR A 49 3.33 8.28 -1.69
N PRO A 50 3.81 7.97 -2.90
CA PRO A 50 4.15 6.58 -3.21
C PRO A 50 5.20 6.14 -2.20
N ALA A 51 4.90 5.13 -1.38
CA ALA A 51 5.82 4.54 -0.40
C ALA A 51 7.19 4.19 -1.03
N ASN A 52 7.23 4.05 -2.36
CA ASN A 52 8.43 3.94 -3.20
C ASN A 52 9.46 5.04 -3.06
N GLY A 53 9.06 6.31 -2.98
CA GLY A 53 10.02 7.40 -2.84
C GLY A 53 10.91 7.20 -1.61
N TYR A 54 10.36 6.58 -0.56
CA TYR A 54 11.09 6.25 0.67
C TYR A 54 11.84 4.91 0.61
N ARG A 55 11.31 3.91 -0.08
CA ARG A 55 11.91 2.56 -0.09
C ARG A 55 12.93 2.34 -1.20
N PHE A 56 12.75 2.96 -2.36
CA PHE A 56 13.55 2.73 -3.57
C PHE A 56 13.95 4.04 -4.27
N GLY A 57 13.75 5.21 -3.63
CA GLY A 57 14.08 6.50 -4.23
C GLY A 57 15.59 6.74 -4.44
N ASP A 58 16.42 5.90 -3.85
CA ASP A 58 17.88 5.94 -3.87
C ASP A 58 18.50 4.88 -4.80
N ILE A 59 17.72 4.04 -5.48
CA ILE A 59 18.28 2.99 -6.35
C ILE A 59 19.11 3.55 -7.53
N PHE A 60 18.88 4.81 -7.91
CA PHE A 60 19.62 5.52 -8.96
C PHE A 60 20.85 6.26 -8.44
N ASP A 61 21.06 6.30 -7.12
CA ASP A 61 22.24 6.92 -6.55
C ASP A 61 23.46 6.06 -6.84
N LYS A 62 24.42 6.62 -7.60
CA LYS A 62 25.64 5.92 -8.04
C LYS A 62 26.50 5.41 -6.88
N ARG A 63 26.28 5.94 -5.66
CA ARG A 63 26.98 5.51 -4.45
C ARG A 63 26.57 4.13 -3.96
N TRP A 64 25.48 3.56 -4.49
CA TRP A 64 24.95 2.29 -4.06
C TRP A 64 25.11 1.21 -5.12
N THR A 65 25.90 0.19 -4.81
CA THR A 65 25.74 -1.11 -5.47
C THR A 65 24.45 -1.78 -4.99
N PHE A 66 23.90 -2.71 -5.77
CA PHE A 66 22.74 -3.49 -5.33
C PHE A 66 23.02 -4.22 -4.00
N LYS A 67 24.24 -4.75 -3.80
CA LYS A 67 24.62 -5.44 -2.56
C LYS A 67 24.57 -4.51 -1.36
N GLU A 68 25.09 -3.28 -1.49
CA GLU A 68 25.06 -2.28 -0.42
C GLU A 68 23.62 -1.85 -0.12
N TRP A 69 22.84 -1.57 -1.17
CA TRP A 69 21.44 -1.19 -1.05
C TRP A 69 20.65 -2.30 -0.34
N TRP A 70 20.85 -3.54 -0.76
CA TRP A 70 20.22 -4.70 -0.15
C TRP A 70 20.63 -4.88 1.30
N LYS A 71 21.91 -4.74 1.64
CA LYS A 71 22.39 -4.84 3.04
C LYS A 71 21.77 -3.77 3.92
N TYR A 72 21.73 -2.51 3.45
CA TYR A 72 21.12 -1.40 4.18
C TYR A 72 19.62 -1.61 4.37
N HIS A 73 18.90 -1.95 3.29
CA HIS A 73 17.46 -2.17 3.35
C HIS A 73 17.08 -3.46 4.05
N LYS A 74 17.92 -4.49 4.07
CA LYS A 74 17.70 -5.68 4.90
C LYS A 74 17.86 -5.33 6.37
N LYS A 75 18.86 -4.51 6.73
CA LYS A 75 19.02 -3.99 8.10
C LYS A 75 17.87 -3.06 8.48
N LYS A 76 17.44 -2.15 7.61
CA LYS A 76 16.28 -1.27 7.88
C LYS A 76 14.94 -1.98 7.79
N ALA A 77 14.75 -2.96 6.92
CA ALA A 77 13.56 -3.79 6.88
C ALA A 77 13.58 -4.82 8.00
N ALA A 78 14.69 -5.00 8.70
CA ALA A 78 14.65 -5.59 10.01
C ALA A 78 14.09 -4.62 11.05
N PHE A 79 13.85 -3.32 10.76
CA PHE A 79 13.33 -2.31 11.70
C PHE A 79 12.26 -1.37 11.07
N HIS A 80 10.97 -1.62 11.27
CA HIS A 80 9.90 -0.70 10.86
C HIS A 80 9.62 0.32 12.00
N ASN A 81 9.71 1.62 11.74
CA ASN A 81 9.55 2.68 12.75
C ASN A 81 10.41 2.49 14.02
N GLY A 82 11.63 1.96 13.88
CA GLY A 82 12.54 1.72 15.01
C GLY A 82 12.37 0.37 15.73
N TYR A 83 11.41 -0.46 15.34
CA TYR A 83 11.17 -1.79 15.95
C TYR A 83 11.44 -2.94 15.01
N PRO A 84 11.96 -4.09 15.49
CA PRO A 84 12.26 -5.24 14.65
C PRO A 84 11.09 -5.66 13.76
N VAL A 85 11.28 -6.04 12.48
CA VAL A 85 10.15 -6.54 11.66
C VAL A 85 9.67 -7.92 12.14
N GLU A 86 10.53 -8.68 12.81
CA GLU A 86 10.12 -9.84 13.60
C GLU A 86 9.14 -9.44 14.71
N TYR A 87 9.29 -8.26 15.32
CA TYR A 87 8.35 -7.70 16.29
C TYR A 87 6.99 -7.41 15.63
N TYR A 88 6.96 -6.85 14.41
CA TYR A 88 5.70 -6.64 13.68
C TYR A 88 5.05 -7.94 13.21
N CYS A 89 5.82 -8.91 12.72
CA CYS A 89 5.31 -10.21 12.30
C CYS A 89 4.84 -11.06 13.48
N ALA A 90 5.57 -11.07 14.60
CA ALA A 90 5.16 -11.71 15.85
C ALA A 90 3.90 -11.03 16.43
N ARG A 91 3.86 -9.69 16.47
CA ARG A 91 2.68 -8.90 16.85
C ARG A 91 1.45 -9.23 15.99
N ARG A 92 1.65 -9.46 14.68
CA ARG A 92 0.60 -9.81 13.72
C ARG A 92 0.15 -11.26 13.82
N ILE A 93 1.05 -12.20 14.10
CA ILE A 93 0.73 -13.62 14.34
C ILE A 93 -0.01 -13.78 15.68
N LEU A 94 0.43 -13.07 16.73
CA LEU A 94 -0.22 -13.08 18.04
C LEU A 94 -1.58 -12.34 18.01
N GLN A 95 -1.76 -11.29 17.19
CA GLN A 95 -3.07 -10.69 16.90
C GLN A 95 -4.04 -11.66 16.19
N ILE A 96 -3.55 -12.47 15.25
CA ILE A 96 -4.36 -13.47 14.54
C ILE A 96 -4.76 -14.62 15.48
N LYS A 97 -3.88 -14.98 16.43
CA LYS A 97 -4.13 -16.01 17.44
C LYS A 97 -4.92 -15.52 18.67
N GLY A 98 -5.12 -14.21 18.80
CA GLY A 98 -5.81 -13.61 19.96
C GLY A 98 -4.98 -13.63 21.25
N GLU A 99 -3.67 -13.80 21.14
CA GLU A 99 -2.70 -13.94 22.24
C GLU A 99 -1.89 -12.64 22.48
N PHE A 100 -2.10 -11.60 21.67
CA PHE A 100 -1.54 -10.27 21.89
C PHE A 100 -2.58 -9.31 22.45
N ILE A 101 -2.30 -8.76 23.63
CA ILE A 101 -2.97 -7.57 24.16
C ILE A 101 -2.20 -6.36 23.60
N PRO A 102 -2.80 -5.54 22.71
CA PRO A 102 -2.11 -4.39 22.15
C PRO A 102 -1.75 -3.36 23.22
N ASN A 103 -0.59 -2.70 23.09
CA ASN A 103 -0.37 -1.34 23.61
C ASN A 103 -1.30 -0.30 22.95
N ASP A 104 -2.24 -0.75 22.11
CA ASP A 104 -3.37 0.02 21.56
C ASP A 104 -4.66 -0.22 22.38
N ILE A 105 -4.57 -0.88 23.56
CA ILE A 105 -5.53 -0.59 24.62
C ILE A 105 -5.21 0.84 25.04
N VAL A 106 -6.02 1.76 24.54
CA VAL A 106 -6.16 3.08 25.13
C VAL A 106 -6.67 2.84 26.55
N GLU A 107 -5.76 2.83 27.53
CA GLU A 107 -6.14 2.77 28.95
C GLU A 107 -6.84 4.06 29.39
N ASP A 108 -6.71 5.16 28.63
CA ASP A 108 -7.52 6.37 28.81
C ASP A 108 -7.64 7.20 27.52
N TYR A 109 -8.86 7.35 26.99
CA TYR A 109 -9.11 8.23 25.83
C TYR A 109 -8.77 9.69 26.16
N ALA A 110 -8.67 10.04 27.44
CA ALA A 110 -8.25 11.38 27.88
C ALA A 110 -6.89 11.80 27.29
N GLU A 111 -5.93 10.88 27.11
CA GLU A 111 -4.61 11.22 26.54
C GLU A 111 -4.69 11.66 25.07
N TYR A 112 -5.66 11.14 24.32
CA TYR A 112 -5.87 11.48 22.90
C TYR A 112 -6.92 12.58 22.70
N PHE A 113 -7.83 12.74 23.67
CA PHE A 113 -8.92 13.72 23.60
C PHE A 113 -8.38 15.13 23.39
N GLN A 114 -7.39 15.56 24.19
CA GLN A 114 -6.79 16.88 24.05
C GLN A 114 -6.22 17.11 22.64
N ARG A 115 -5.54 16.11 22.09
CA ARG A 115 -4.98 16.17 20.74
C ARG A 115 -6.06 16.28 19.66
N ASP A 116 -7.13 15.51 19.78
CA ASP A 116 -8.25 15.56 18.83
C ASP A 116 -8.97 16.92 18.91
N MET A 117 -9.12 17.48 20.12
CA MET A 117 -9.64 18.84 20.31
C MET A 117 -8.75 19.89 19.63
N ASP A 118 -7.43 19.82 19.82
CA ASP A 118 -6.47 20.74 19.21
C ASP A 118 -6.52 20.66 17.67
N ILE A 119 -6.64 19.45 17.12
CA ILE A 119 -6.80 19.25 15.68
C ILE A 119 -8.10 19.90 15.18
N CYS A 120 -9.21 19.73 15.88
CA CYS A 120 -10.49 20.33 15.51
C CYS A 120 -10.42 21.86 15.53
N ILE A 121 -9.80 22.44 16.56
CA ILE A 121 -9.62 23.90 16.68
C ILE A 121 -8.72 24.42 15.55
N GLN A 122 -7.61 23.74 15.26
CA GLN A 122 -6.70 24.13 14.19
C GLN A 122 -7.37 24.04 12.81
N GLN A 123 -8.13 22.98 12.55
CA GLN A 123 -8.89 22.82 11.31
C GLN A 123 -9.95 23.91 11.17
N PHE A 124 -10.71 24.18 12.24
CA PHE A 124 -11.71 25.24 12.23
C PHE A 124 -11.10 26.60 11.92
N LYS A 125 -10.00 26.96 12.60
CA LYS A 125 -9.25 28.19 12.36
C LYS A 125 -8.73 28.29 10.93
N PHE A 126 -8.23 27.19 10.39
CA PHE A 126 -7.74 27.14 9.01
C PHE A 126 -8.84 27.48 8.00
N TYR A 127 -10.04 26.91 8.16
CA TYR A 127 -11.17 27.16 7.26
C TYR A 127 -11.88 28.49 7.50
N ASN A 128 -11.84 29.03 8.71
CA ASN A 128 -12.58 30.23 9.11
C ASN A 128 -11.68 31.45 9.34
N LYS A 129 -10.61 31.61 8.55
CA LYS A 129 -9.71 32.79 8.59
C LYS A 129 -9.20 33.13 9.99
N ARG A 130 -8.80 32.10 10.75
CA ARG A 130 -8.27 32.19 12.13
C ARG A 130 -9.29 32.61 13.19
N LYS A 131 -10.60 32.61 12.89
CA LYS A 131 -11.65 32.77 13.89
C LYS A 131 -11.61 31.62 14.91
N GLU A 132 -11.74 31.95 16.19
CA GLU A 132 -11.96 30.96 17.26
C GLU A 132 -13.37 30.33 17.14
N PRO A 133 -13.51 29.01 17.29
CA PRO A 133 -14.84 28.39 17.26
C PRO A 133 -15.64 28.76 18.50
N THR A 134 -16.92 29.06 18.33
CA THR A 134 -17.90 29.00 19.43
C THR A 134 -18.05 27.56 19.91
N LEU A 135 -18.64 27.36 21.10
CA LEU A 135 -18.88 26.01 21.62
C LEU A 135 -19.75 25.16 20.69
N SER A 136 -20.73 25.76 20.00
CA SER A 136 -21.58 25.03 19.05
C SER A 136 -20.80 24.61 17.80
N GLU A 137 -20.03 25.54 17.22
CA GLU A 137 -19.18 25.28 16.05
C GLU A 137 -18.09 24.24 16.35
N PHE A 138 -17.50 24.31 17.56
CA PHE A 138 -16.54 23.30 18.01
C PHE A 138 -17.20 21.93 18.15
N LYS A 139 -18.39 21.83 18.76
CA LYS A 139 -19.13 20.57 18.89
C LYS A 139 -19.44 19.95 17.53
N GLU A 140 -19.86 20.75 16.56
CA GLU A 140 -20.11 20.27 15.20
C GLU A 140 -18.82 19.82 14.51
N CYS A 141 -17.74 20.60 14.63
CA CYS A 141 -16.43 20.26 14.08
C CYS A 141 -15.86 18.99 14.72
N PHE A 142 -15.99 18.83 16.03
CA PHE A 142 -15.54 17.66 16.78
C PHE A 142 -16.39 16.43 16.45
N LEU A 143 -17.71 16.54 16.38
CA LEU A 143 -18.58 15.45 15.92
C LEU A 143 -18.29 15.05 14.48
N TYR A 144 -18.01 16.02 13.60
CA TYR A 144 -17.60 15.76 12.23
C TYR A 144 -16.22 15.09 12.20
N HIS A 145 -15.25 15.56 12.99
CA HIS A 145 -13.92 14.96 13.13
C HIS A 145 -14.00 13.53 13.65
N LEU A 146 -14.85 13.26 14.64
CA LEU A 146 -15.14 11.91 15.12
C LEU A 146 -15.78 11.06 14.00
N LYS A 147 -16.73 11.60 13.24
CA LYS A 147 -17.37 10.88 12.12
C LYS A 147 -16.41 10.59 10.95
N GLN A 148 -15.50 11.52 10.63
CA GLN A 148 -14.53 11.41 9.52
C GLN A 148 -13.25 10.67 9.93
N GLY A 149 -12.80 10.91 11.15
CA GLY A 149 -11.63 10.35 11.79
C GLY A 149 -11.93 8.97 12.31
N HIS A 150 -11.94 7.98 11.43
CA HIS A 150 -11.74 6.59 11.81
C HIS A 150 -12.72 5.97 12.85
N LEU A 151 -13.86 6.59 13.22
CA LEU A 151 -14.86 5.93 14.08
C LEU A 151 -15.60 4.74 13.45
N SER A 152 -15.25 4.36 12.22
CA SER A 152 -15.52 3.00 11.73
C SER A 152 -14.59 1.92 12.34
N GLN A 153 -13.68 2.28 13.25
CA GLN A 153 -12.67 1.38 13.83
C GLN A 153 -12.65 1.31 15.36
N TYR A 154 -13.40 2.16 16.08
CA TYR A 154 -13.41 2.11 17.54
C TYR A 154 -14.58 1.30 18.05
N ILE A 155 -14.28 0.36 18.94
CA ILE A 155 -15.26 -0.37 19.74
C ILE A 155 -15.35 0.37 21.06
N THR A 156 -16.48 1.03 21.30
CA THR A 156 -16.75 1.65 22.60
C THR A 156 -17.29 0.58 23.53
N ILE A 157 -16.63 0.40 24.66
CA ILE A 157 -17.06 -0.49 25.74
C ILE A 157 -17.30 0.39 26.96
N ARG A 158 -18.46 0.23 27.59
CA ARG A 158 -18.73 0.83 28.89
C ARG A 158 -18.38 -0.23 29.93
N ILE A 159 -17.41 0.08 30.77
CA ILE A 159 -16.93 -0.82 31.82
C ILE A 159 -17.39 -0.26 33.16
N ASP A 160 -17.97 -1.10 34.00
CA ASP A 160 -18.17 -0.78 35.41
C ASP A 160 -17.04 -1.43 36.23
N PRO A 161 -16.01 -0.66 36.65
CA PRO A 161 -14.83 -1.22 37.30
C PRO A 161 -15.13 -1.81 38.68
N ARG A 162 -16.33 -1.62 39.23
CA ARG A 162 -16.74 -2.17 40.53
C ARG A 162 -17.38 -3.54 40.44
N ARG A 163 -17.78 -3.97 39.23
CA ARG A 163 -18.61 -5.16 39.02
C ARG A 163 -18.02 -6.15 38.04
N GLU A 164 -17.12 -5.71 37.17
CA GLU A 164 -16.62 -6.51 36.06
C GLU A 164 -15.17 -6.89 36.29
N THR A 165 -14.88 -8.19 36.15
CA THR A 165 -13.50 -8.69 36.13
C THR A 165 -12.86 -8.42 34.76
N THR A 166 -11.53 -8.54 34.68
CA THR A 166 -10.81 -8.45 33.40
C THR A 166 -11.31 -9.51 32.40
N GLU A 167 -11.65 -10.71 32.87
CA GLU A 167 -12.25 -11.77 32.05
C GLU A 167 -13.60 -11.36 31.47
N ASP A 168 -14.45 -10.68 32.26
CA ASP A 168 -15.76 -10.21 31.82
C ASP A 168 -15.62 -9.13 30.74
N ILE A 169 -14.72 -8.17 30.94
CA ILE A 169 -14.41 -7.12 29.97
C ILE A 169 -13.91 -7.76 28.67
N LEU A 170 -12.97 -8.71 28.75
CA LEU A 170 -12.43 -9.41 27.58
C LEU A 170 -13.52 -10.17 26.80
N LYS A 171 -14.46 -10.81 27.51
CA LYS A 171 -15.61 -11.48 26.89
C LYS A 171 -16.51 -10.49 26.15
N GLN A 172 -16.74 -9.31 26.72
CA GLN A 172 -17.51 -8.24 26.07
C GLN A 172 -16.80 -7.70 24.82
N VAL A 173 -15.50 -7.42 24.90
CA VAL A 173 -14.67 -7.01 23.75
C VAL A 173 -14.79 -8.03 22.62
N LYS A 174 -14.54 -9.31 22.92
CA LYS A 174 -14.59 -10.40 21.93
C LYS A 174 -15.97 -10.52 21.27
N LYS A 175 -17.04 -10.38 22.05
CA LYS A 175 -18.42 -10.38 21.53
C LYS A 175 -18.64 -9.21 20.57
N ILE A 176 -18.27 -7.98 20.96
CA ILE A 176 -18.46 -6.80 20.11
C ILE A 176 -17.64 -6.89 18.82
N ILE A 177 -16.38 -7.33 18.88
CA ILE A 177 -15.55 -7.58 17.68
C ILE A 177 -16.24 -8.59 16.77
N ARG A 178 -16.75 -9.71 17.32
CA ARG A 178 -17.41 -10.76 16.54
C ARG A 178 -18.65 -10.23 15.83
N GLU A 179 -19.48 -9.43 16.49
CA GLU A 179 -20.66 -8.82 15.87
C GLU A 179 -20.27 -7.76 14.83
N LYS A 180 -19.29 -6.89 15.12
CA LYS A 180 -18.77 -5.92 14.14
C LYS A 180 -18.22 -6.57 12.88
N ARG A 181 -17.51 -7.69 12.99
CA ARG A 181 -17.04 -8.47 11.83
C ARG A 181 -18.15 -9.10 11.00
N LYS A 182 -19.39 -9.17 11.50
CA LYS A 182 -20.54 -9.60 10.69
C LYS A 182 -21.10 -8.48 9.81
N GLU A 183 -20.83 -7.22 10.13
CA GLU A 183 -21.33 -6.08 9.36
C GLU A 183 -20.80 -6.11 7.91
N PRO A 184 -21.66 -5.93 6.88
CA PRO A 184 -21.26 -6.02 5.47
C PRO A 184 -20.10 -5.08 5.11
N GLN A 185 -20.10 -3.84 5.61
CA GLN A 185 -19.02 -2.87 5.38
C GLN A 185 -17.68 -3.32 5.98
N VAL A 186 -17.69 -3.94 7.16
CA VAL A 186 -16.49 -4.44 7.82
C VAL A 186 -15.98 -5.67 7.08
N ARG A 187 -16.86 -6.61 6.72
CA ARG A 187 -16.50 -7.78 5.90
C ARG A 187 -15.90 -7.39 4.56
N LYS A 188 -16.50 -6.41 3.87
CA LYS A 188 -15.98 -5.92 2.59
C LYS A 188 -14.60 -5.32 2.76
N ARG A 189 -14.39 -4.46 3.76
CA ARG A 189 -13.07 -3.88 4.04
C ARG A 189 -12.05 -4.92 4.49
N GLU A 190 -12.43 -5.89 5.30
CA GLU A 190 -11.58 -7.00 5.73
C GLU A 190 -11.21 -7.88 4.54
N TYR A 191 -12.17 -8.20 3.67
CA TYR A 191 -11.93 -8.89 2.42
C TYR A 191 -10.99 -8.10 1.51
N ASP A 192 -11.25 -6.82 1.29
CA ASP A 192 -10.41 -5.95 0.47
C ASP A 192 -9.00 -5.89 1.07
N PHE A 193 -8.87 -5.63 2.37
CA PHE A 193 -7.59 -5.58 3.08
C PHE A 193 -6.84 -6.91 3.00
N ILE A 194 -7.49 -8.05 3.27
CA ILE A 194 -6.90 -9.39 3.14
C ILE A 194 -6.53 -9.68 1.68
N ALA A 195 -7.35 -9.26 0.72
CA ALA A 195 -7.09 -9.42 -0.70
C ALA A 195 -5.86 -8.60 -1.15
N HIS A 196 -5.65 -7.42 -0.56
CA HIS A 196 -4.49 -6.56 -0.82
C HIS A 196 -3.24 -7.04 -0.08
N LEU A 197 -3.39 -7.65 1.10
CA LEU A 197 -2.27 -8.12 1.93
C LEU A 197 -1.78 -9.52 1.61
N LYS A 198 -2.65 -10.42 1.16
CA LYS A 198 -2.23 -11.75 0.72
C LYS A 198 -1.61 -11.58 -0.67
N PRO A 199 -0.27 -11.71 -0.83
CA PRO A 199 0.34 -11.81 -2.16
C PRO A 199 -0.42 -12.91 -2.89
N SER A 200 -1.00 -12.57 -4.05
CA SER A 200 -2.06 -13.37 -4.65
C SER A 200 -1.62 -14.79 -4.98
N THR A 201 -0.33 -14.95 -5.21
CA THR A 201 0.46 -16.17 -5.02
C THR A 201 1.90 -15.69 -4.83
N ARG A 202 2.76 -16.48 -4.20
CA ARG A 202 4.19 -16.15 -4.15
C ARG A 202 4.73 -16.37 -5.56
N LEU A 203 4.74 -15.33 -6.39
CA LEU A 203 5.24 -15.39 -7.77
C LEU A 203 6.60 -16.06 -7.75
N ARG A 204 6.76 -17.16 -8.50
CA ARG A 204 8.05 -17.85 -8.51
C ARG A 204 9.07 -17.00 -9.24
N LEU A 205 10.33 -17.11 -8.84
CA LEU A 205 11.42 -16.30 -9.41
C LEU A 205 11.56 -16.55 -10.92
N ASP A 206 11.47 -17.81 -11.35
CA ASP A 206 11.55 -18.22 -12.75
C ASP A 206 10.36 -17.69 -13.59
N GLU A 207 9.17 -17.65 -12.99
CA GLU A 207 8.00 -17.03 -13.64
C GLU A 207 8.20 -15.52 -13.82
N LEU A 208 8.70 -14.83 -12.79
CA LEU A 208 8.98 -13.39 -12.89
C LEU A 208 10.01 -13.11 -13.99
N GLU A 209 11.14 -13.85 -13.99
CA GLU A 209 12.17 -13.73 -15.02
C GLU A 209 11.58 -13.94 -16.42
N LYS A 210 10.74 -14.97 -16.58
CA LYS A 210 10.05 -15.25 -17.85
C LYS A 210 9.13 -14.10 -18.27
N TYR A 211 8.33 -13.57 -17.35
CA TYR A 211 7.39 -12.47 -17.64
C TYR A 211 8.14 -11.19 -18.04
N LEU A 212 9.17 -10.81 -17.29
CA LEU A 212 9.99 -9.64 -17.60
C LEU A 212 10.76 -9.81 -18.92
N LYS A 213 11.27 -11.01 -19.22
CA LYS A 213 11.92 -11.28 -20.51
C LYS A 213 10.95 -11.18 -21.68
N VAL A 214 9.72 -11.68 -21.54
CA VAL A 214 8.66 -11.50 -22.55
C VAL A 214 8.35 -10.02 -22.76
N TYR A 215 8.29 -9.23 -21.69
CA TYR A 215 8.11 -7.79 -21.77
C TYR A 215 9.25 -7.10 -22.53
N ASP A 216 10.51 -7.35 -22.16
CA ASP A 216 11.68 -6.77 -22.83
C ASP A 216 11.73 -7.11 -24.34
N LEU A 217 11.37 -8.33 -24.72
CA LEU A 217 11.33 -8.72 -26.14
C LEU A 217 10.18 -8.04 -26.89
N LYS A 218 9.06 -7.78 -26.21
CA LYS A 218 7.92 -7.06 -26.78
C LYS A 218 8.18 -5.57 -26.97
N GLU A 219 8.87 -4.93 -26.03
CA GLU A 219 9.31 -3.53 -26.16
C GLU A 219 10.31 -3.33 -27.31
N LYS A 220 11.02 -4.40 -27.71
CA LYS A 220 11.86 -4.44 -28.93
C LYS A 220 11.06 -4.74 -30.20
N GLU A 221 9.73 -4.73 -30.12
CA GLU A 221 8.80 -4.97 -31.22
C GLU A 221 8.90 -6.35 -31.89
N LEU A 222 9.46 -7.35 -31.21
CA LEU A 222 9.52 -8.72 -31.76
C LEU A 222 8.11 -9.30 -31.98
N LYS A 223 7.95 -10.02 -33.08
CA LYS A 223 6.70 -10.71 -33.40
C LYS A 223 6.43 -11.82 -32.38
N PRO A 224 5.16 -12.13 -32.09
CA PRO A 224 4.81 -13.14 -31.08
C PRO A 224 5.55 -14.49 -31.24
N LYS A 225 5.74 -14.96 -32.48
CA LYS A 225 6.45 -16.22 -32.76
C LYS A 225 7.94 -16.16 -32.38
N GLU A 226 8.59 -15.02 -32.63
CA GLU A 226 10.00 -14.80 -32.29
C GLU A 226 10.20 -14.71 -30.77
N VAL A 227 9.25 -14.06 -30.08
CA VAL A 227 9.23 -14.02 -28.60
C VAL A 227 9.11 -15.44 -28.04
N ILE A 228 8.17 -16.25 -28.53
CA ILE A 228 7.99 -17.65 -28.09
C ILE A 228 9.30 -18.43 -28.26
N LYS A 229 9.91 -18.40 -29.46
CA LYS A 229 11.17 -19.12 -29.73
C LYS A 229 12.34 -18.62 -28.88
N SER A 230 12.40 -17.32 -28.57
CA SER A 230 13.47 -16.73 -27.74
C SER A 230 13.37 -17.11 -26.26
N ILE A 231 12.19 -17.48 -25.79
CA ILE A 231 11.95 -17.89 -24.41
C ILE A 231 12.06 -19.40 -24.27
N ASN A 232 11.41 -20.16 -25.16
CA ASN A 232 11.53 -21.61 -25.22
C ASN A 232 11.52 -22.07 -26.70
N PRO A 233 12.68 -22.42 -27.28
CA PRO A 233 12.78 -22.83 -28.68
C PRO A 233 11.93 -24.06 -29.04
N ASN A 234 11.63 -24.90 -28.05
CA ASN A 234 10.87 -26.14 -28.23
C ASN A 234 9.35 -25.93 -28.29
N ASP A 235 8.86 -24.74 -27.92
CA ASP A 235 7.43 -24.45 -28.00
C ASP A 235 6.97 -24.38 -29.48
N ASP A 236 5.80 -24.95 -29.76
CA ASP A 236 5.15 -24.81 -31.07
C ASP A 236 4.54 -23.40 -31.20
N THR A 237 5.10 -22.60 -32.10
CA THR A 237 4.66 -21.23 -32.35
C THR A 237 3.29 -21.12 -33.01
N ASN A 238 2.78 -22.21 -33.59
CA ASN A 238 1.46 -22.24 -34.21
C ASN A 238 0.37 -22.73 -33.25
N ASN A 239 0.75 -23.32 -32.10
CA ASN A 239 -0.18 -23.75 -31.07
C ASN A 239 -0.84 -22.54 -30.39
N GLU A 240 -2.18 -22.47 -30.44
CA GLU A 240 -2.95 -21.34 -29.91
C GLU A 240 -2.83 -21.21 -28.38
N ALA A 241 -2.75 -22.33 -27.65
CA ALA A 241 -2.60 -22.32 -26.20
C ALA A 241 -1.24 -21.73 -25.79
N VAL A 242 -0.18 -22.06 -26.53
CA VAL A 242 1.15 -21.46 -26.35
C VAL A 242 1.06 -19.95 -26.61
N GLN A 243 0.52 -19.52 -27.75
CA GLN A 243 0.39 -18.09 -28.05
C GLN A 243 -0.41 -17.34 -26.98
N ARG A 244 -1.50 -17.93 -26.48
CA ARG A 244 -2.30 -17.37 -25.39
C ARG A 244 -1.49 -17.23 -24.10
N ALA A 245 -0.75 -18.26 -23.70
CA ALA A 245 0.10 -18.21 -22.51
C ALA A 245 1.14 -17.07 -22.56
N TYR A 246 1.76 -16.83 -23.72
CA TYR A 246 2.73 -15.74 -23.87
C TYR A 246 2.09 -14.34 -23.89
N ARG A 247 0.86 -14.22 -24.42
CA ARG A 247 0.07 -12.99 -24.24
C ARG A 247 -0.21 -12.74 -22.76
N ASP A 248 -0.59 -13.79 -22.02
CA ASP A 248 -0.83 -13.70 -20.58
C ASP A 248 0.45 -13.34 -19.80
N PHE A 249 1.62 -13.85 -20.21
CA PHE A 249 2.91 -13.46 -19.61
C PHE A 249 3.22 -11.97 -19.80
N TYR A 250 2.99 -11.45 -21.01
CA TYR A 250 3.17 -10.02 -21.29
C TYR A 250 2.21 -9.16 -20.46
N ASP A 251 0.96 -9.58 -20.37
CA ASP A 251 -0.09 -8.94 -19.58
C ASP A 251 0.25 -8.94 -18.07
N LYS A 252 0.69 -10.08 -17.54
CA LYS A 252 1.19 -10.17 -16.16
C LYS A 252 2.38 -9.25 -15.93
N ALA A 253 3.35 -9.23 -16.85
CA ALA A 253 4.52 -8.35 -16.76
C ALA A 253 4.12 -6.87 -16.67
N LYS A 254 3.21 -6.40 -17.54
CA LYS A 254 2.69 -5.02 -17.47
C LYS A 254 2.07 -4.68 -16.11
N LYS A 255 1.29 -5.59 -15.50
CA LYS A 255 0.74 -5.38 -14.16
C LYS A 255 1.84 -5.27 -13.11
N ILE A 256 2.75 -6.24 -13.15
CA ILE A 256 3.93 -6.37 -12.29
C ILE A 256 4.71 -5.06 -12.28
N ILE A 257 5.01 -4.53 -13.47
CA ILE A 257 5.66 -3.25 -13.71
C ILE A 257 4.84 -2.10 -13.10
N TRP A 258 3.57 -2.00 -13.49
CA TRP A 258 2.68 -0.92 -13.04
C TRP A 258 2.56 -0.82 -11.51
N PHE A 259 2.45 -1.97 -10.82
CA PHE A 259 2.40 -2.03 -9.36
C PHE A 259 3.74 -1.66 -8.73
N THR A 260 4.84 -2.07 -9.36
CA THR A 260 6.18 -1.83 -8.82
C THR A 260 6.57 -0.38 -8.95
N GLU A 261 6.25 0.29 -10.06
CA GLU A 261 6.44 1.73 -10.22
C GLU A 261 5.63 2.54 -9.18
N ARG A 262 4.50 1.98 -8.71
CA ARG A 262 3.65 2.56 -7.65
C ARG A 262 4.00 2.12 -6.23
N GLY A 263 4.89 1.14 -6.08
CA GLY A 263 5.46 0.71 -4.80
C GLY A 263 4.63 -0.28 -4.03
N ILE A 264 3.75 -0.95 -4.76
CA ILE A 264 2.94 -2.03 -4.24
C ILE A 264 3.74 -3.30 -4.50
N PHE A 265 4.62 -3.64 -3.55
CA PHE A 265 5.56 -4.74 -3.71
C PHE A 265 5.82 -5.55 -2.40
N PRO A 266 5.74 -6.90 -2.45
CA PRO A 266 5.15 -7.70 -3.53
C PRO A 266 3.66 -7.39 -3.69
N GLY A 267 3.20 -7.21 -4.93
CA GLY A 267 1.84 -6.79 -5.23
C GLY A 267 0.85 -7.95 -5.47
N PRO A 268 -0.47 -7.68 -5.44
CA PRO A 268 -1.50 -8.68 -5.74
C PRO A 268 -1.68 -8.87 -7.26
N TYR A 269 -0.69 -9.45 -7.94
CA TYR A 269 -0.60 -9.48 -9.41
C TYR A 269 -1.74 -10.25 -10.12
N ASP A 270 -2.34 -11.25 -9.47
CA ASP A 270 -3.38 -12.09 -10.08
C ASP A 270 -4.80 -11.53 -9.89
N LYS A 271 -5.00 -10.59 -8.94
CA LYS A 271 -6.35 -10.21 -8.48
C LYS A 271 -6.98 -9.05 -9.26
N ILE A 272 -6.19 -8.28 -10.01
CA ILE A 272 -6.67 -7.06 -10.67
C ILE A 272 -6.59 -7.22 -12.19
N PRO A 273 -7.72 -7.22 -12.94
CA PRO A 273 -7.72 -7.26 -14.39
C PRO A 273 -6.98 -6.05 -15.01
N LEU A 274 -6.20 -6.24 -16.09
CA LEU A 274 -5.51 -5.13 -16.77
C LEU A 274 -6.46 -4.03 -17.21
N LYS A 275 -7.63 -4.41 -17.74
CA LYS A 275 -8.65 -3.44 -18.19
C LYS A 275 -9.05 -2.46 -17.07
N LYS A 276 -8.99 -2.86 -15.80
CA LYS A 276 -9.24 -1.98 -14.65
C LYS A 276 -8.06 -1.07 -14.32
N LEU A 277 -6.82 -1.52 -14.54
CA LEU A 277 -5.60 -0.73 -14.30
C LEU A 277 -5.39 0.38 -15.34
N PHE A 278 -5.79 0.11 -16.58
CA PHE A 278 -5.57 1.00 -17.73
C PHE A 278 -6.86 1.60 -18.30
N SER A 279 -7.99 1.50 -17.57
CA SER A 279 -9.23 2.17 -17.97
C SER A 279 -9.02 3.69 -17.91
N PRO A 280 -9.53 4.48 -18.88
CA PRO A 280 -9.56 5.94 -18.78
C PRO A 280 -10.18 6.44 -17.47
N ARG A 281 -11.18 5.73 -16.92
CA ARG A 281 -11.79 6.03 -15.61
C ARG A 281 -10.84 5.89 -14.41
N ALA A 282 -9.75 5.10 -14.53
CA ALA A 282 -8.72 5.02 -13.50
C ALA A 282 -7.81 6.27 -13.48
N ASN A 283 -7.73 6.99 -14.61
CA ASN A 283 -7.05 8.28 -14.74
C ASN A 283 -8.00 9.47 -14.60
N GLU A 284 -9.31 9.26 -14.72
CA GLU A 284 -10.36 10.27 -14.56
C GLU A 284 -11.08 10.17 -13.20
N LEU A 285 -10.34 10.20 -12.09
CA LEU A 285 -10.87 10.79 -10.86
C LEU A 285 -10.60 12.30 -10.91
N LYS A 286 -11.23 12.99 -11.88
CA LYS A 286 -11.33 14.45 -11.80
C LYS A 286 -12.25 14.76 -10.60
N PRO A 287 -11.91 15.74 -9.74
CA PRO A 287 -12.84 16.19 -8.72
C PRO A 287 -14.13 16.59 -9.43
N GLN A 288 -15.26 16.01 -9.02
CA GLN A 288 -16.56 16.50 -9.43
C GLN A 288 -16.55 18.01 -9.13
N LYS A 289 -16.69 18.82 -10.17
CA LYS A 289 -17.00 20.23 -9.97
C LYS A 289 -18.31 20.24 -9.19
N ALA A 290 -18.25 20.71 -7.95
CA ALA A 290 -19.44 21.12 -7.25
C ALA A 290 -20.02 22.28 -8.06
N GLU A 291 -21.07 22.01 -8.83
CA GLU A 291 -21.95 23.05 -9.32
C GLU A 291 -22.56 23.73 -8.09
N ARG A 292 -22.31 25.03 -8.00
CA ARG A 292 -23.04 25.95 -7.12
C ARG A 292 -24.19 26.54 -7.91
#